data_AF-A0A7J8WAY0-F1
#
_entry.id   AF-A0A7J8WAY0-F1
#
_cell.length_a   1.000
_cell.length_b   1.000
_cell.length_c   1.000
_cell.angle_alpha   90.00
_cell.angle_beta   90.00
_cell.angle_gamma   90.00
#
_symmetry.space_group_name_H-M   'P 1'
#
loop_
_entity.id
_entity.type
_entity.pdbx_description
1 polymer ?
#
loop_
_entity_poly.entity_id
_entity_poly.type
_entity_poly.pdbx_seq_one_letter_code
_entity_poly.pdbx_strand_id
1 'polypeptide(L)'
;MLRRMLLAIYHPLNQYIVHLDRKASPAERQTIEQFVTDYKVFKEVGNVRMITKPNLVTYRGCTMVANTLHAAAIMLREGGNWDWFINLSASDYPLVTQDDLLHIFSYVPRDLNFIDHTSKMGWKAGQRAKPVIIDPALYNSKKAEVFWITQRRSIPTAFKLFTG
;
A
#
# COMPACT_ATOMS: atom_id res chain seq x y z
N MET A 1 -13.98 1.19 -9.18
CA MET A 1 -12.85 0.29 -9.51
C MET A 1 -12.48 -0.64 -8.36
N LEU A 2 -12.31 -0.16 -7.12
CA LEU A 2 -11.93 -1.00 -5.97
C LEU A 2 -12.72 -2.32 -5.82
N ARG A 3 -14.07 -2.27 -5.85
CA ARG A 3 -14.90 -3.48 -5.73
C ARG A 3 -14.56 -4.53 -6.78
N ARG A 4 -14.44 -4.12 -8.05
CA ARG A 4 -14.12 -5.00 -9.18
C ARG A 4 -12.75 -5.65 -8.99
N MET A 5 -11.76 -4.85 -8.60
CA MET A 5 -10.39 -5.32 -8.37
C MET A 5 -10.33 -6.29 -7.19
N LEU A 6 -10.95 -5.97 -6.05
CA LEU A 6 -10.97 -6.85 -4.87
C LEU A 6 -11.61 -8.20 -5.17
N LEU A 7 -12.72 -8.22 -5.92
CA LEU A 7 -13.36 -9.45 -6.34
C LEU A 7 -12.48 -10.26 -7.31
N ALA A 8 -11.75 -9.60 -8.20
CA ALA A 8 -10.87 -10.26 -9.16
C ALA A 8 -9.64 -10.92 -8.50
N ILE A 9 -9.17 -10.38 -7.36
CA ILE A 9 -8.03 -10.94 -6.62
C ILE A 9 -8.45 -11.79 -5.43
N TYR A 10 -9.75 -12.00 -5.20
CA TYR A 10 -10.22 -12.69 -4.00
C TYR A 10 -9.91 -14.20 -4.05
N HIS A 11 -9.41 -14.72 -2.93
CA HIS A 11 -9.21 -16.14 -2.68
C HIS A 11 -9.35 -16.39 -1.17
N PRO A 12 -10.02 -17.48 -0.73
CA PRO A 12 -10.31 -17.73 0.69
C PRO A 12 -9.04 -17.96 1.55
N LEU A 13 -7.92 -18.37 0.94
CA LEU A 13 -6.65 -18.59 1.66
C LEU A 13 -5.81 -17.32 1.85
N ASN A 14 -6.20 -16.20 1.23
CA ASN A 14 -5.47 -14.94 1.31
C ASN A 14 -6.07 -14.03 2.39
N GLN A 15 -5.35 -12.97 2.73
CA GLN A 15 -5.78 -11.94 3.68
C GLN A 15 -5.77 -10.58 2.98
N TYR A 16 -6.80 -9.77 3.20
CA TYR A 16 -6.99 -8.50 2.51
C TYR A 16 -7.21 -7.37 3.49
N ILE A 17 -6.45 -6.29 3.31
CA ILE A 17 -6.64 -5.03 4.03
C ILE A 17 -6.95 -3.90 3.05
N VAL A 18 -8.12 -3.30 3.23
CA VAL A 18 -8.64 -2.22 2.40
C VAL A 18 -8.43 -0.91 3.13
N HIS A 19 -7.62 -0.04 2.54
CA HIS A 19 -7.50 1.36 2.96
C HIS A 19 -8.30 2.25 2.00
N LEU A 20 -9.06 3.17 2.57
CA LEU A 20 -9.68 4.26 1.83
C LEU A 20 -9.10 5.57 2.39
N ASP A 21 -8.59 6.44 1.51
CA ASP A 21 -8.02 7.73 1.91
C ASP A 21 -8.97 8.47 2.86
N ARG A 22 -8.43 9.07 3.92
CA ARG A 22 -9.20 9.82 4.90
C ARG A 22 -10.06 10.91 4.24
N LYS A 23 -9.63 11.47 3.10
CA LYS A 23 -10.37 12.47 2.32
C LYS A 23 -11.67 11.95 1.69
N ALA A 24 -11.83 10.63 1.55
CA ALA A 24 -13.00 10.05 0.91
C ALA A 24 -14.27 10.49 1.66
N SER A 25 -15.34 10.71 0.89
CA SER A 25 -16.60 11.17 1.46
C SER A 25 -17.17 10.15 2.44
N PRO A 26 -17.96 10.57 3.44
CA PRO A 26 -18.63 9.63 4.35
C PRO A 26 -19.48 8.60 3.60
N ALA A 27 -20.19 9.02 2.55
CA ALA A 27 -21.02 8.15 1.72
C ALA A 27 -20.18 7.08 0.99
N GLU A 28 -19.05 7.46 0.41
CA GLU A 28 -18.13 6.51 -0.24
C GLU A 28 -17.54 5.52 0.76
N ARG A 29 -17.12 6.00 1.94
CA ARG A 29 -16.60 5.15 3.01
C ARG A 29 -17.62 4.12 3.46
N GLN A 30 -18.84 4.57 3.76
CA GLN A 30 -19.95 3.71 4.14
C GLN A 30 -20.27 2.68 3.05
N THR A 31 -20.26 3.11 1.79
CA THR A 31 -20.51 2.24 0.63
C THR A 31 -19.48 1.11 0.52
N ILE A 32 -18.20 1.38 0.81
CA ILE A 32 -17.15 0.35 0.78
C ILE A 32 -17.20 -0.51 2.04
N GLU A 33 -17.45 0.08 3.20
CA GLU A 33 -17.57 -0.63 4.48
C GLU A 33 -18.71 -1.66 4.46
N GLN A 34 -19.89 -1.26 3.98
CA GLN A 34 -21.03 -2.16 3.76
C GLN A 34 -20.66 -3.29 2.79
N PHE A 35 -19.99 -2.96 1.68
CA PHE A 35 -19.56 -3.99 0.74
C PHE A 35 -18.59 -5.00 1.38
N VAL A 36 -17.61 -4.54 2.15
CA VAL A 36 -16.66 -5.43 2.83
C VAL A 36 -17.35 -6.30 3.89
N THR A 37 -18.34 -5.75 4.60
CA THR A 37 -19.00 -6.40 5.74
C THR A 37 -20.14 -7.34 5.31
N ASP A 38 -20.87 -6.99 4.26
CA ASP A 38 -22.11 -7.67 3.86
C ASP A 38 -21.93 -8.62 2.68
N TYR A 39 -20.80 -8.55 1.97
CA TYR A 39 -20.53 -9.50 0.89
C TYR A 39 -20.40 -10.91 1.47
N LYS A 40 -21.33 -11.79 1.08
CA LYS A 40 -21.54 -13.13 1.68
C LYS A 40 -20.23 -13.88 1.93
N VAL A 41 -19.38 -13.97 0.91
CA VAL A 41 -18.13 -14.74 0.98
C VAL A 41 -17.12 -14.11 1.93
N PHE A 42 -17.01 -12.77 1.95
CA PHE A 42 -16.09 -12.08 2.86
C PHE A 42 -16.53 -12.23 4.31
N LYS A 43 -17.84 -12.15 4.55
CA LYS A 43 -18.45 -12.33 5.87
C LYS A 43 -18.27 -13.74 6.40
N GLU A 44 -18.42 -14.75 5.54
CA GLU A 44 -18.29 -16.16 5.89
C GLU A 44 -16.83 -16.54 6.20
N VAL A 45 -15.88 -16.05 5.40
CA VAL A 45 -14.45 -16.39 5.55
C VAL A 45 -13.72 -15.47 6.55
N GLY A 46 -14.15 -14.20 6.67
CA GLY A 46 -13.58 -13.24 7.63
C GLY A 46 -12.17 -12.72 7.27
N ASN A 47 -11.77 -12.84 6.00
CA ASN A 47 -10.42 -12.54 5.52
C ASN A 47 -10.26 -11.18 4.80
N VAL A 48 -11.30 -10.34 4.78
CA VAL A 48 -11.27 -9.00 4.22
C VAL A 48 -11.60 -7.98 5.30
N ARG A 49 -10.72 -6.98 5.48
CA ARG A 49 -10.88 -5.96 6.53
C ARG A 49 -10.68 -4.57 5.98
N MET A 50 -11.41 -3.60 6.51
CA MET A 50 -11.22 -2.19 6.18
C MET A 50 -10.55 -1.46 7.34
N ILE A 51 -9.57 -0.60 7.04
CA ILE A 51 -8.92 0.23 8.06
C ILE A 51 -9.91 1.29 8.57
N THR A 52 -10.26 1.21 9.85
CA THR A 52 -11.21 2.12 10.52
C THR A 52 -10.64 3.51 10.79
N LYS A 53 -9.32 3.61 11.04
CA LYS A 53 -8.59 4.87 11.23
C LYS A 53 -7.72 5.18 10.00
N PRO A 54 -8.29 5.72 8.92
CA PRO A 54 -7.55 5.92 7.68
C PRO A 54 -6.54 7.06 7.78
N ASN A 55 -5.40 6.87 7.11
CA ASN A 55 -4.44 7.94 6.87
C ASN A 55 -4.90 8.88 5.74
N LEU A 56 -4.49 10.14 5.81
CA LEU A 56 -4.43 11.00 4.62
C LEU A 56 -3.25 10.56 3.77
N VAL A 57 -3.44 10.47 2.46
CA VAL A 57 -2.38 10.01 1.54
C VAL A 57 -2.08 11.10 0.51
N THR A 58 -0.91 11.69 0.58
CA THR A 58 -0.45 12.72 -0.36
C THR A 58 0.38 12.07 -1.46
N TYR A 59 0.05 12.34 -2.73
CA TYR A 59 0.84 11.84 -3.85
C TYR A 59 2.26 12.41 -3.79
N ARG A 60 3.27 11.54 -3.99
CA ARG A 60 4.72 11.84 -3.80
C ARG A 60 5.12 12.22 -2.37
N GLY A 61 4.20 12.16 -1.41
CA GLY A 61 4.47 12.38 0.01
C GLY A 61 4.88 11.12 0.73
N CYS A 62 5.49 11.28 1.90
CA CYS A 62 5.86 10.16 2.77
C CYS A 62 4.63 9.43 3.33
N THR A 63 3.46 10.05 3.34
CA THR A 63 2.20 9.40 3.74
C THR A 63 1.80 8.22 2.85
N MET A 64 2.25 8.16 1.59
CA MET A 64 2.05 6.94 0.77
C MET A 64 2.76 5.74 1.39
N VAL A 65 4.01 5.91 1.82
CA VAL A 65 4.79 4.85 2.49
C VAL A 65 4.19 4.56 3.87
N ALA A 66 3.83 5.60 4.63
CA ALA A 66 3.20 5.43 5.93
C ALA A 66 1.89 4.64 5.86
N ASN A 67 1.12 4.78 4.77
CA ASN A 67 -0.08 3.99 4.55
C ASN A 67 0.22 2.50 4.39
N THR A 68 1.20 2.14 3.56
CA THR A 68 1.63 0.74 3.39
C THR A 68 2.16 0.16 4.70
N LEU A 69 2.96 0.93 5.45
CA LEU A 69 3.47 0.50 6.76
C LEU A 69 2.34 0.30 7.79
N HIS A 70 1.32 1.16 7.78
CA HIS A 70 0.15 1.00 8.64
C HIS A 70 -0.62 -0.29 8.32
N ALA A 71 -0.82 -0.59 7.04
CA ALA A 71 -1.43 -1.84 6.60
C ALA A 71 -0.60 -3.07 7.00
N ALA A 72 0.72 -3.02 6.78
CA ALA A 72 1.63 -4.10 7.17
C ALA A 72 1.62 -4.34 8.69
N ALA A 73 1.59 -3.29 9.50
CA ALA A 73 1.51 -3.40 10.95
C ALA A 73 0.22 -4.10 11.42
N ILE A 74 -0.92 -3.82 10.77
CA ILE A 74 -2.18 -4.52 11.06
C ILE A 74 -2.08 -5.99 10.64
N MET A 75 -1.53 -6.29 9.45
CA MET A 75 -1.39 -7.67 8.97
C MET A 75 -0.45 -8.51 9.84
N LEU A 76 0.64 -7.91 10.36
CA LEU A 76 1.55 -8.57 11.29
C LEU A 76 0.88 -8.88 12.64
N ARG A 77 -0.03 -8.01 13.11
CA ARG A 77 -0.71 -8.19 14.40
C ARG A 77 -1.94 -9.10 14.31
N GLU A 78 -2.69 -9.00 13.23
CA GLU A 78 -4.06 -9.54 13.15
C GLU A 78 -4.33 -10.37 11.89
N GLY A 79 -3.39 -10.42 10.94
CA GLY A 79 -3.54 -11.12 9.66
C GLY A 79 -3.31 -12.63 9.73
N GLY A 80 -2.96 -13.18 10.90
CA GLY A 80 -2.67 -14.60 11.05
C GLY A 80 -1.44 -15.04 10.27
N ASN A 81 -1.49 -16.23 9.66
CA ASN A 81 -0.39 -16.78 8.89
C ASN A 81 -0.48 -16.35 7.42
N TRP A 82 0.51 -15.61 6.95
CA TRP A 82 0.68 -15.23 5.55
C TRP A 82 2.18 -15.20 5.23
N ASP A 83 2.52 -15.48 3.97
CA ASP A 83 3.92 -15.61 3.55
C ASP A 83 4.45 -14.38 2.79
N TRP A 84 3.61 -13.72 1.97
CA TRP A 84 3.99 -12.56 1.17
C TRP A 84 3.01 -11.39 1.33
N PHE A 85 3.56 -10.17 1.33
CA PHE A 85 2.79 -8.93 1.34
C PHE A 85 2.84 -8.25 -0.03
N ILE A 86 1.68 -8.03 -0.65
CA ILE A 86 1.55 -7.39 -1.97
C ILE A 86 0.76 -6.10 -1.80
N ASN A 87 1.38 -4.94 -2.06
CA ASN A 87 0.68 -3.66 -2.05
C ASN A 87 0.06 -3.38 -3.43
N LEU A 88 -1.21 -2.97 -3.43
CA LEU A 88 -1.97 -2.65 -4.64
C LEU A 88 -2.72 -1.33 -4.46
N SER A 89 -2.97 -0.65 -5.57
CA SER A 89 -3.82 0.53 -5.67
C SER A 89 -5.12 0.20 -6.42
N ALA A 90 -6.09 1.11 -6.39
CA ALA A 90 -7.35 0.95 -7.12
C ALA A 90 -7.20 1.03 -8.65
N SER A 91 -5.99 1.36 -9.15
CA SER A 91 -5.67 1.42 -10.58
C SER A 91 -5.01 0.13 -11.10
N ASP A 92 -4.63 -0.79 -10.21
CA ASP A 92 -4.03 -2.07 -10.57
C ASP A 92 -5.10 -3.10 -10.96
N TYR A 93 -4.71 -4.10 -11.76
CA TYR A 93 -5.58 -5.21 -12.13
C TYR A 93 -4.76 -6.49 -12.36
N PRO A 94 -5.21 -7.66 -11.87
CA PRO A 94 -4.47 -8.91 -12.06
C PRO A 94 -4.44 -9.31 -13.54
N LEU A 95 -3.29 -9.81 -13.99
CA LEU A 95 -3.10 -10.41 -15.32
C LEU A 95 -3.14 -11.94 -15.31
N VAL A 96 -3.14 -12.54 -14.11
CA VAL A 96 -3.18 -13.98 -13.87
C VAL A 96 -4.26 -14.28 -12.83
N THR A 97 -4.75 -15.52 -12.81
CA THR A 97 -5.73 -15.93 -11.81
C THR A 97 -5.08 -16.08 -10.43
N GLN A 98 -5.89 -16.12 -9.37
CA GLN A 98 -5.35 -16.39 -8.02
C GLN A 98 -4.80 -17.82 -7.91
N ASP A 99 -5.42 -18.79 -8.57
CA ASP A 99 -4.97 -20.18 -8.58
C ASP A 99 -3.59 -20.31 -9.25
N ASP A 100 -3.39 -19.65 -10.40
CA ASP A 100 -2.09 -19.64 -11.07
C ASP A 100 -1.03 -18.94 -10.22
N LEU A 101 -1.38 -17.82 -9.58
CA LEU A 101 -0.46 -17.08 -8.71
C LEU A 101 -0.02 -17.95 -7.52
N LEU A 102 -0.98 -18.58 -6.83
CA LEU A 102 -0.72 -19.47 -5.70
C LEU A 102 0.08 -20.71 -6.12
N HIS A 103 -0.22 -21.28 -7.29
CA HIS A 103 0.53 -22.40 -7.85
C HIS A 103 1.99 -22.02 -8.05
N ILE A 104 2.28 -20.90 -8.71
CA ILE A 104 3.66 -20.45 -8.91
C ILE A 104 4.36 -20.16 -7.59
N PHE A 105 3.70 -19.43 -6.69
CA PHE A 105 4.28 -19.08 -5.39
C PHE A 105 4.54 -20.30 -4.50
N SER A 106 3.84 -21.42 -4.72
CA SER A 106 4.12 -22.68 -4.01
C SER A 106 5.51 -23.27 -4.30
N TYR A 107 6.11 -22.93 -5.45
CA TYR A 107 7.46 -23.35 -5.82
C TYR A 107 8.54 -22.31 -5.46
N VAL A 108 8.13 -21.13 -5.00
CA VAL A 108 9.04 -20.04 -4.66
C VAL A 108 9.44 -20.12 -3.19
N PRO A 109 10.73 -20.05 -2.85
CA PRO A 109 11.16 -19.94 -1.46
C PRO A 109 10.54 -18.73 -0.76
N ARG A 110 9.96 -18.95 0.42
CA ARG A 110 9.19 -17.96 1.19
C ARG A 110 10.07 -16.85 1.81
N ASP A 111 11.38 -17.02 1.80
CA ASP A 111 12.38 -16.05 2.26
C ASP A 111 12.78 -15.03 1.19
N LEU A 112 12.20 -15.09 -0.01
CA LEU A 112 12.46 -14.15 -1.10
C LEU A 112 11.52 -12.94 -1.09
N ASN A 113 12.08 -11.80 -1.54
CA ASN A 113 11.37 -10.55 -1.76
C ASN A 113 11.46 -10.14 -3.23
N PHE A 114 10.35 -9.71 -3.81
CA PHE A 114 10.25 -9.27 -5.20
C PHE A 114 10.10 -7.75 -5.26
N ILE A 115 11.20 -7.05 -5.51
CA ILE A 115 11.26 -5.59 -5.54
C ILE A 115 12.06 -5.15 -6.76
N ASP A 116 11.46 -4.39 -7.67
CA ASP A 116 12.21 -3.74 -8.75
C ASP A 116 13.06 -2.60 -8.19
N HIS A 117 14.36 -2.64 -8.47
CA HIS A 117 15.29 -1.67 -7.94
C HIS A 117 16.58 -1.60 -8.77
N THR A 118 17.21 -0.43 -8.75
CA THR A 118 18.55 -0.22 -9.30
C THR A 118 19.38 0.71 -8.42
N SER A 119 20.68 0.47 -8.35
CA SER A 119 21.62 1.40 -7.71
C SER A 119 22.08 2.52 -8.64
N LYS A 120 21.70 2.50 -9.92
CA LYS A 120 22.09 3.52 -10.90
C LYS A 120 21.21 4.75 -10.74
N MET A 121 21.55 5.62 -9.77
CA MET A 121 20.74 6.82 -9.51
C MET A 121 20.81 7.87 -10.62
N GLY A 122 22.00 8.14 -11.19
CA GLY A 122 22.18 9.18 -12.21
C GLY A 122 21.56 10.53 -11.79
N TRP A 123 20.74 11.13 -12.66
CA TRP A 123 20.03 12.37 -12.38
C TRP A 123 19.01 12.25 -11.22
N LYS A 124 18.50 11.04 -10.92
CA LYS A 124 17.52 10.83 -9.84
C LYS A 124 18.11 11.16 -8.46
N ALA A 125 19.43 11.08 -8.28
CA ALA A 125 20.08 11.48 -7.03
C ALA A 125 19.77 12.95 -6.68
N GLY A 126 19.85 13.84 -7.67
CA GLY A 126 19.55 15.27 -7.51
C GLY A 126 18.07 15.57 -7.28
N GLN A 127 17.18 14.74 -7.85
CA GLN A 127 15.72 14.97 -7.80
C GLN A 127 14.99 14.21 -6.69
N ARG A 128 15.57 13.12 -6.15
CA ARG A 128 14.90 12.25 -5.17
C ARG A 128 15.67 12.06 -3.87
N ALA A 129 17.01 12.08 -3.90
CA ALA A 129 17.82 11.84 -2.70
C ALA A 129 18.21 13.13 -1.96
N LYS A 130 18.52 14.20 -2.69
CA LYS A 130 18.95 15.48 -2.13
C LYS A 130 17.83 16.43 -1.69
N PRO A 131 16.63 16.44 -2.30
CA PRO A 131 15.57 17.34 -1.85
C PRO A 131 15.03 16.97 -0.46
N VAL A 132 14.47 17.96 0.21
CA VAL A 132 13.74 17.80 1.46
C VAL A 132 12.29 18.22 1.21
N ILE A 133 11.35 17.37 1.62
CA ILE A 133 9.92 17.62 1.48
C ILE A 133 9.25 17.67 2.86
N ILE A 134 8.20 18.47 2.96
CA ILE A 134 7.27 18.46 4.09
C ILE A 134 5.94 17.92 3.56
N ASP A 135 5.44 16.86 4.19
CA ASP A 135 4.11 16.30 3.91
C ASP A 135 3.14 16.76 5.02
N PRO A 136 2.26 17.74 4.75
CA PRO A 136 1.36 18.28 5.77
C PRO A 136 0.39 17.26 6.33
N ALA A 137 0.10 16.20 5.57
CA ALA A 137 -0.81 15.14 5.97
C ALA A 137 -0.31 14.33 7.18
N LEU A 138 0.96 14.50 7.59
CA LEU A 138 1.49 13.90 8.83
C LEU A 138 1.01 14.61 10.10
N TYR A 139 0.73 15.92 10.05
CA TYR A 139 0.40 16.72 11.25
C TYR A 139 -0.87 17.56 11.11
N ASN A 140 -1.46 17.63 9.91
CA ASN A 140 -2.69 18.38 9.64
C ASN A 140 -3.78 17.44 9.09
N SER A 141 -5.02 17.67 9.50
CA SER A 141 -6.21 16.94 9.04
C SER A 141 -6.77 17.45 7.71
N LYS A 142 -6.33 18.63 7.24
CA LYS A 142 -6.68 19.15 5.91
C LYS A 142 -5.65 18.67 4.89
N LYS A 143 -6.12 18.05 3.80
CA LYS A 143 -5.26 17.59 2.71
C LYS A 143 -4.64 18.79 1.99
N ALA A 144 -3.32 18.76 1.83
CA ALA A 144 -2.54 19.73 1.08
C ALA A 144 -1.47 19.00 0.26
N GLU A 145 -0.92 19.65 -0.75
CA GLU A 145 0.23 19.12 -1.50
C GLU A 145 1.51 19.12 -0.65
N VAL A 146 2.49 18.34 -1.09
CA VAL A 146 3.82 18.37 -0.48
C VAL A 146 4.51 19.69 -0.74
N PHE A 147 5.18 20.23 0.28
CA PHE A 147 6.03 21.39 0.13
C PHE A 147 7.46 20.96 -0.14
N TRP A 148 8.08 21.56 -1.14
CA TRP A 148 9.50 21.40 -1.42
C TRP A 148 10.27 22.51 -0.75
N ILE A 149 11.22 22.13 0.10
CA ILE A 149 12.12 23.11 0.70
C ILE A 149 13.21 23.47 -0.32
N THR A 150 13.61 24.74 -0.37
CA THR A 150 14.65 25.22 -1.28
C THR A 150 16.04 24.63 -0.93
N GLN A 151 16.31 24.40 0.36
CA GLN A 151 17.52 23.75 0.82
C GLN A 151 17.57 22.26 0.43
N ARG A 152 18.78 21.79 0.13
CA ARG A 152 19.06 20.39 -0.20
C ARG A 152 20.00 19.79 0.83
N ARG A 153 19.84 18.50 1.08
CA ARG A 153 20.76 17.71 1.93
C ARG A 153 21.79 16.98 1.07
N SER A 154 22.88 16.56 1.72
CA SER A 154 23.82 15.60 1.14
C SER A 154 23.18 14.21 1.01
N ILE A 155 23.75 13.39 0.12
CA ILE A 155 23.35 12.00 0.00
C ILE A 155 23.86 11.25 1.23
N PRO A 156 23.04 10.40 1.90
CA PRO A 156 23.49 9.59 3.01
C PRO A 156 24.67 8.71 2.62
N THR A 157 25.67 8.61 3.50
CA THR A 157 26.87 7.79 3.30
C THR A 157 26.85 6.49 4.12
N ALA A 158 25.97 6.40 5.12
CA ALA A 158 25.85 5.23 5.99
C ALA A 158 25.22 4.01 5.30
N PHE A 159 24.56 4.19 4.17
CA PHE A 159 23.91 3.13 3.41
C PHE A 159 23.85 3.47 1.93
N LYS A 160 23.73 2.44 1.09
CA LYS A 160 23.58 2.58 -0.35
C LYS A 160 22.12 2.83 -0.70
N LEU A 161 21.87 3.86 -1.51
CA LEU A 161 20.54 4.13 -2.04
C LEU A 161 20.27 3.32 -3.30
N PHE A 162 19.04 2.81 -3.37
CA PHE A 162 18.45 2.19 -4.54
C PHE A 162 17.18 2.94 -4.93
N THR A 163 16.76 2.82 -6.19
CA THR A 163 15.51 3.40 -6.71
C THR A 163 14.77 2.37 -7.54
N GLY A 164 13.46 2.30 -7.34
CA GLY A 164 12.47 1.85 -8.32
C GLY A 164 11.65 3.02 -8.82
#